data_AF-A0A5N5NZI7-F1
#
_entry.id   AF-A0A5N5NZI7-F1
#
_cell.length_a   1.000
_cell.length_b   1.000
_cell.length_c   1.000
_cell.angle_alpha   90.00
_cell.angle_beta   90.00
_cell.angle_gamma   90.00
#
_symmetry.space_group_name_H-M   'P 1'
#
loop_
_entity.id
_entity.type
_entity.pdbx_description
1 polymer ?
#
loop_
_entity_poly.entity_id
_entity_poly.type
_entity_poly.pdbx_seq_one_letter_code
_entity_poly.pdbx_strand_id
1 'polypeptide(L)'
;MHLTSVVAAALLARHAAAQNMLRFACSQLVVDRVDPIVNPGMQYTPHLHQIVGGNSFNITMDPESHDLTKSTCTSCSFKEDKSNYWTAVMFFQHKNGSYKRVPQVGNGGPQGKLINNGGLDVYYIPSGKTTAFKKSHVAYSSGSGATGGGNCPATHPVKLPQIMYELMWNVSTFLDKNTWAAKPFVYSMNLGGAAAHGDYVFGWEGDTLQKAMDNRCNLNNDCAAAGIHKQQPEVYNACTKKQQAPEPVDGWLQGLPMGEMARLA
;
A
#
# COMPACT_ATOMS: atom_id res chain seq x y z
N MET A 1 66.20 3.64 19.48
CA MET A 1 65.27 3.44 18.34
C MET A 1 64.48 2.17 18.64
N HIS A 2 63.30 2.28 19.25
CA HIS A 2 61.98 2.23 18.57
C HIS A 2 61.87 0.97 17.71
N LEU A 3 60.91 0.05 17.90
CA LEU A 3 59.48 0.31 17.73
C LEU A 3 58.60 -0.49 18.68
N THR A 4 57.73 0.23 19.39
CA THR A 4 56.48 -0.26 19.96
C THR A 4 55.52 -0.63 18.82
N SER A 5 55.11 -1.90 18.77
CA SER A 5 54.09 -2.36 17.81
C SER A 5 52.72 -1.90 18.28
N VAL A 6 52.18 -0.87 17.62
CA VAL A 6 50.79 -0.43 17.80
C VAL A 6 49.89 -1.44 17.09
N VAL A 7 49.11 -2.19 17.87
CA VAL A 7 48.00 -3.00 17.34
C VAL A 7 46.91 -2.03 16.88
N ALA A 8 46.83 -1.80 15.56
CA ALA A 8 45.71 -1.09 14.96
C ALA A 8 44.47 -1.98 15.04
N ALA A 9 43.57 -1.67 15.98
CA ALA A 9 42.24 -2.25 16.01
C ALA A 9 41.46 -1.79 14.76
N ALA A 10 41.38 -2.66 13.76
CA ALA A 10 40.50 -2.45 12.62
C ALA A 10 39.04 -2.53 13.08
N LEU A 11 38.42 -1.37 13.30
CA LEU A 11 36.98 -1.21 13.40
C LEU A 11 36.37 -1.61 12.04
N LEU A 12 35.99 -2.88 11.91
CA LEU A 12 34.99 -3.30 10.92
C LEU A 12 33.64 -2.74 11.36
N ALA A 13 33.42 -1.45 11.11
CA ALA A 13 32.09 -0.87 11.07
C ALA A 13 31.35 -1.57 9.91
N ARG A 14 30.60 -2.63 10.24
CA ARG A 14 29.55 -3.15 9.37
C ARG A 14 28.63 -1.98 9.08
N HIS A 15 28.82 -1.34 7.92
CA HIS A 15 27.82 -0.46 7.36
C HIS A 15 26.60 -1.33 7.12
N ALA A 16 25.66 -1.34 8.05
CA ALA A 16 24.28 -1.54 7.68
C ALA A 16 24.00 -0.42 6.69
N ALA A 17 24.01 -0.74 5.39
CA ALA A 17 23.50 0.18 4.39
C ALA A 17 22.08 0.50 4.86
N ALA A 18 21.88 1.71 5.39
CA ALA A 18 20.55 2.18 5.71
C ALA A 18 19.72 1.96 4.46
N GLN A 19 18.63 1.19 4.58
CA GLN A 19 17.74 1.02 3.44
C GLN A 19 17.23 2.42 3.07
N ASN A 20 17.62 2.91 1.90
CA ASN A 20 17.16 4.19 1.37
C ASN A 20 15.70 4.05 0.93
N MET A 21 14.79 3.64 1.81
CA MET A 21 13.37 3.46 1.49
C MET A 21 12.51 4.29 2.42
N LEU A 22 11.51 4.97 1.85
CA LEU A 22 10.38 5.39 2.65
C LEU A 22 9.58 4.14 2.99
N ARG A 23 9.31 3.95 4.27
CA ARG A 23 8.38 2.96 4.80
C ARG A 23 7.45 3.73 5.73
N PHE A 24 6.15 3.63 5.54
CA PHE A 24 5.17 4.33 6.36
C PHE A 24 3.83 3.60 6.41
N ALA A 25 3.04 3.93 7.42
CA ALA A 25 1.78 3.26 7.70
C ALA A 25 0.63 3.98 7.01
N CYS A 26 -0.34 3.23 6.49
CA CYS A 26 -1.61 3.78 6.06
C CYS A 26 -2.77 2.96 6.62
N SER A 27 -3.67 3.64 7.32
CA SER A 27 -4.88 3.05 7.89
C SER A 27 -5.97 2.87 6.84
N GLN A 28 -6.95 2.04 7.15
CA GLN A 28 -8.13 1.87 6.31
C GLN A 28 -8.84 3.21 6.09
N LEU A 29 -8.84 3.69 4.84
CA LEU A 29 -9.70 4.79 4.44
C LEU A 29 -11.14 4.27 4.29
N VAL A 30 -11.31 3.20 3.51
CA VAL A 30 -12.59 2.52 3.25
C VAL A 30 -12.34 1.12 2.68
N VAL A 31 -13.27 0.20 2.92
CA VAL A 31 -13.39 -1.04 2.14
C VAL A 31 -14.58 -0.89 1.22
N ASP A 32 -14.36 -0.89 -0.09
CA ASP A 32 -15.36 -0.46 -1.06
C ASP A 32 -15.23 -1.23 -2.37
N ARG A 33 -16.33 -1.32 -3.11
CA ARG A 33 -16.41 -2.05 -4.37
C ARG A 33 -16.39 -1.10 -5.55
N VAL A 34 -15.28 -0.37 -5.63
CA VAL A 34 -14.99 0.61 -6.66
C VAL A 34 -13.53 0.46 -7.09
N ASP A 35 -13.29 0.72 -8.37
CA ASP A 35 -11.97 0.67 -8.98
C ASP A 35 -11.92 1.71 -10.10
N PRO A 36 -11.42 2.92 -9.82
CA PRO A 36 -11.39 3.98 -10.83
C PRO A 36 -10.36 3.73 -11.94
N ILE A 37 -9.42 2.80 -11.78
CA ILE A 37 -8.44 2.46 -12.82
C ILE A 37 -9.05 1.47 -13.81
N VAL A 38 -9.70 0.41 -13.31
CA VAL A 38 -10.22 -0.67 -14.16
C VAL A 38 -11.67 -0.41 -14.60
N ASN A 39 -12.50 0.17 -13.73
CA ASN A 39 -13.93 0.38 -13.96
C ASN A 39 -14.36 1.82 -13.56
N PRO A 40 -13.84 2.85 -14.23
CA PRO A 40 -14.11 4.25 -13.88
C PRO A 40 -15.60 4.56 -13.89
N GLY A 41 -16.09 5.16 -12.80
CA GLY A 41 -17.48 5.60 -12.63
C GLY A 41 -18.47 4.48 -12.27
N MET A 42 -18.01 3.23 -12.10
CA MET A 42 -18.88 2.08 -11.81
C MET A 42 -18.96 1.77 -10.32
N GLN A 43 -20.19 1.75 -9.78
CA GLN A 43 -20.45 1.16 -8.46
C GLN A 43 -20.57 -0.36 -8.57
N TYR A 44 -20.19 -1.07 -7.50
CA TYR A 44 -20.27 -2.52 -7.41
C TYR A 44 -19.41 -3.26 -8.45
N THR A 45 -18.16 -2.82 -8.60
CA THR A 45 -17.17 -3.44 -9.50
C THR A 45 -16.89 -4.91 -9.18
N PRO A 46 -16.30 -5.73 -10.06
CA PRO A 46 -16.08 -7.15 -9.77
C PRO A 46 -15.20 -7.46 -8.55
N HIS A 47 -14.39 -6.51 -8.07
CA HIS A 47 -13.48 -6.66 -6.93
C HIS A 47 -13.86 -5.76 -5.75
N LEU A 48 -13.67 -6.28 -4.54
CA LEU A 48 -13.73 -5.51 -3.31
C LEU A 48 -12.32 -5.11 -2.89
N HIS A 49 -12.12 -3.83 -2.61
CA HIS A 49 -10.81 -3.27 -2.32
C HIS A 49 -10.70 -2.75 -0.90
N GLN A 50 -9.56 -3.00 -0.27
CA GLN A 50 -9.08 -2.25 0.87
C GLN A 50 -8.37 -1.01 0.33
N ILE A 51 -8.92 0.18 0.57
CA ILE A 51 -8.37 1.44 0.07
C ILE A 51 -7.76 2.22 1.24
N VAL A 52 -6.59 2.82 0.98
CA VAL A 52 -5.89 3.72 1.91
C VAL A 52 -5.41 4.98 1.17
N GLY A 53 -5.06 6.03 1.92
CA GLY A 53 -4.52 7.29 1.39
C GLY A 53 -5.46 8.48 1.50
N GLY A 54 -5.41 9.39 0.52
CA GLY A 54 -6.18 10.63 0.50
C GLY A 54 -7.70 10.44 0.42
N ASN A 55 -8.48 11.23 1.15
CA ASN A 55 -9.95 11.11 1.18
C ASN A 55 -10.68 11.68 -0.05
N SER A 56 -9.97 12.30 -1.00
CA SER A 56 -10.52 12.69 -2.31
C SER A 56 -10.78 11.50 -3.22
N PHE A 57 -10.31 10.30 -2.87
CA PHE A 57 -10.56 9.05 -3.60
C PHE A 57 -12.01 8.98 -4.08
N ASN A 58 -12.21 8.74 -5.38
CA ASN A 58 -13.51 8.83 -6.00
C ASN A 58 -13.68 7.70 -7.03
N ILE A 59 -14.91 7.29 -7.27
CA ILE A 59 -15.25 6.24 -8.23
C ILE A 59 -14.79 6.53 -9.66
N THR A 60 -14.62 7.80 -10.04
CA THR A 60 -14.23 8.19 -11.40
C THR A 60 -12.73 8.43 -11.54
N MET A 61 -12.11 9.18 -10.60
CA MET A 61 -10.71 9.68 -10.64
C MET A 61 -10.14 9.93 -12.05
N ASP A 62 -10.85 10.76 -12.83
CA ASP A 62 -10.45 11.16 -14.17
C ASP A 62 -8.98 11.68 -14.20
N PRO A 63 -8.09 11.10 -15.01
CA PRO A 63 -6.66 11.45 -15.01
C PRO A 63 -6.35 12.92 -15.39
N GLU A 64 -7.21 13.56 -16.16
CA GLU A 64 -7.02 14.93 -16.63
C GLU A 64 -7.43 15.94 -15.56
N SER A 65 -8.56 15.70 -14.89
CA SER A 65 -9.24 16.68 -14.04
C SER A 65 -9.18 16.39 -12.54
N HIS A 66 -8.97 15.13 -12.14
CA HIS A 66 -8.92 14.76 -10.73
C HIS A 66 -7.55 15.09 -10.11
N ASP A 67 -7.59 15.83 -9.01
CA ASP A 67 -6.42 16.25 -8.27
C ASP A 67 -6.51 15.70 -6.84
N LEU A 68 -5.65 14.72 -6.54
CA LEU A 68 -5.62 14.03 -5.25
C LEU A 68 -5.19 14.95 -4.11
N THR A 69 -4.45 16.02 -4.42
CA THR A 69 -3.96 16.98 -3.41
C THR A 69 -5.10 17.78 -2.77
N LYS A 70 -6.31 17.74 -3.35
CA LYS A 70 -7.53 18.31 -2.76
C LYS A 70 -8.08 17.49 -1.58
N SER A 71 -7.47 16.35 -1.26
CA SER A 71 -7.79 15.57 -0.06
C SER A 71 -7.60 16.41 1.22
N THR A 72 -8.66 16.54 2.01
CA THR A 72 -8.60 17.27 3.30
C THR A 72 -7.89 16.48 4.39
N CYS A 73 -7.81 15.15 4.25
CA CYS A 73 -7.00 14.27 5.09
C CYS A 73 -6.40 13.12 4.26
N THR A 74 -5.40 12.45 4.81
CA THR A 74 -4.88 11.17 4.29
C THR A 74 -4.86 10.17 5.43
N SER A 75 -5.17 8.90 5.14
CA SER A 75 -5.05 7.82 6.11
C SER A 75 -3.62 7.31 6.26
N CYS A 76 -2.65 7.92 5.55
CA CYS A 76 -1.23 7.64 5.67
C CYS A 76 -0.53 8.54 6.71
N SER A 77 0.55 8.04 7.29
CA SER A 77 1.27 8.74 8.35
C SER A 77 2.04 9.97 7.87
N PHE A 78 2.36 10.12 6.58
CA PHE A 78 2.90 11.36 6.02
C PHE A 78 1.79 12.26 5.49
N LYS A 79 1.76 13.51 5.97
CA LYS A 79 0.67 14.45 5.64
C LYS A 79 0.62 14.81 4.16
N GLU A 80 1.78 14.92 3.54
CA GLU A 80 1.99 15.34 2.16
C GLU A 80 1.67 14.23 1.15
N ASP A 81 1.50 12.99 1.60
CA ASP A 81 1.08 11.88 0.74
C ASP A 81 -0.45 11.81 0.64
N LYS A 82 -1.00 12.41 -0.43
CA LYS A 82 -2.43 12.27 -0.78
C LYS A 82 -2.69 11.19 -1.83
N SER A 83 -1.69 10.37 -2.15
CA SER A 83 -1.86 9.24 -3.07
C SER A 83 -2.96 8.29 -2.58
N ASN A 84 -3.48 7.47 -3.48
CA ASN A 84 -4.34 6.36 -3.12
C ASN A 84 -3.66 5.04 -3.47
N TYR A 85 -3.84 4.07 -2.58
CA TYR A 85 -3.31 2.72 -2.69
C TYR A 85 -4.43 1.74 -2.36
N TRP A 86 -4.60 0.69 -3.13
CA TRP A 86 -5.58 -0.33 -2.80
C TRP A 86 -5.18 -1.72 -3.25
N THR A 87 -5.75 -2.71 -2.57
CA THR A 87 -5.51 -4.14 -2.82
C THR A 87 -6.80 -4.92 -2.70
N ALA A 88 -6.88 -6.06 -3.39
CA ALA A 88 -7.96 -7.01 -3.20
C ALA A 88 -8.08 -7.47 -1.73
N VAL A 89 -9.31 -7.61 -1.26
CA VAL A 89 -9.60 -8.08 0.10
C VAL A 89 -9.54 -9.60 0.18
N MET A 90 -9.05 -10.14 1.29
CA MET A 90 -9.06 -11.57 1.58
C MET A 90 -10.29 -11.97 2.40
N PHE A 91 -10.90 -13.09 2.03
CA PHE A 91 -12.02 -13.72 2.72
C PHE A 91 -11.65 -15.12 3.21
N PHE A 92 -12.16 -15.47 4.38
CA PHE A 92 -12.24 -16.84 4.85
C PHE A 92 -13.51 -17.49 4.32
N GLN A 93 -13.42 -18.67 3.71
CA GLN A 93 -14.56 -19.48 3.27
C GLN A 93 -14.81 -20.61 4.26
N HIS A 94 -15.99 -20.59 4.88
CA HIS A 94 -16.46 -21.63 5.78
C HIS A 94 -17.05 -22.82 4.99
N LYS A 95 -16.99 -24.03 5.55
CA LYS A 95 -17.48 -25.27 4.89
C LYS A 95 -18.98 -25.29 4.59
N ASN A 96 -19.75 -24.40 5.22
CA ASN A 96 -21.19 -24.20 4.92
C ASN A 96 -21.42 -23.28 3.71
N GLY A 97 -20.36 -22.78 3.08
CA GLY A 97 -20.41 -21.89 1.93
C GLY A 97 -20.41 -20.39 2.24
N SER A 98 -20.51 -19.98 3.51
CA SER A 98 -20.44 -18.56 3.87
C SER A 98 -19.01 -18.03 3.88
N TYR A 99 -18.88 -16.71 3.70
CA TYR A 99 -17.61 -16.01 3.64
C TYR A 99 -17.50 -14.99 4.77
N LYS A 100 -16.30 -14.78 5.30
CA LYS A 100 -16.04 -13.70 6.27
C LYS A 100 -14.77 -12.97 5.89
N ARG A 101 -14.84 -11.65 5.81
CA ARG A 101 -13.65 -10.83 5.51
C ARG A 101 -12.57 -11.10 6.56
N VAL A 102 -11.36 -11.37 6.12
CA VAL A 102 -10.20 -11.50 7.00
C VAL A 102 -9.69 -10.09 7.30
N PRO A 103 -9.71 -9.64 8.57
CA PRO A 103 -9.30 -8.28 8.90
C PRO A 103 -7.83 -8.04 8.56
N GLN A 104 -7.54 -6.94 7.88
CA GLN A 104 -6.19 -6.40 7.81
C GLN A 104 -5.85 -5.71 9.13
N VAL A 105 -4.59 -5.80 9.56
CA VAL A 105 -4.08 -5.21 10.79
C VAL A 105 -2.77 -4.47 10.53
N GLY A 106 -2.42 -3.54 11.43
CA GLY A 106 -1.16 -2.82 11.33
C GLY A 106 0.06 -3.72 11.53
N ASN A 107 1.17 -3.34 10.91
CA ASN A 107 2.40 -4.11 10.98
C ASN A 107 3.27 -3.70 12.18
N GLY A 108 3.54 -4.65 13.06
CA GLY A 108 4.41 -4.49 14.22
C GLY A 108 5.88 -4.83 13.97
N GLY A 109 6.31 -4.94 12.70
CA GLY A 109 7.62 -5.47 12.29
C GLY A 109 8.86 -4.86 12.99
N PRO A 110 10.04 -5.50 12.84
CA PRO A 110 11.24 -5.22 13.63
C PRO A 110 11.81 -3.80 13.47
N GLN A 111 11.40 -3.02 12.46
CA GLN A 111 11.80 -1.62 12.29
C GLN A 111 10.90 -0.62 13.06
N GLY A 112 10.11 -1.10 14.02
CA GLY A 112 9.25 -0.30 14.88
C GLY A 112 7.76 -0.56 14.61
N LYS A 113 6.95 -0.41 15.67
CA LYS A 113 5.50 -0.62 15.60
C LYS A 113 4.85 0.54 14.83
N LEU A 114 4.35 0.26 13.64
CA LEU A 114 3.44 1.15 12.92
C LEU A 114 2.04 0.96 13.51
N ILE A 115 1.31 2.06 13.72
CA ILE A 115 0.06 2.09 14.49
C ILE A 115 -1.10 2.49 13.57
N ASN A 116 -1.38 1.65 12.58
CA ASN A 116 -2.51 1.80 11.68
C ASN A 116 -3.71 0.91 12.05
N ASN A 117 -4.89 1.48 11.91
CA ASN A 117 -6.16 0.77 12.03
C ASN A 117 -6.50 0.09 10.70
N GLY A 118 -6.11 -1.18 10.57
CA GLY A 118 -6.21 -1.92 9.31
C GLY A 118 -5.34 -1.31 8.22
N GLY A 119 -5.73 -1.43 6.95
CA GLY A 119 -4.94 -0.88 5.84
C GLY A 119 -3.65 -1.67 5.55
N LEU A 120 -2.56 -0.95 5.30
CA LEU A 120 -1.30 -1.51 4.79
C LEU A 120 -0.11 -0.59 5.09
N ASP A 121 1.11 -1.15 5.03
CA ASP A 121 2.32 -0.34 4.97
C ASP A 121 2.72 -0.10 3.51
N VAL A 122 3.12 1.14 3.21
CA VAL A 122 3.60 1.54 1.88
C VAL A 122 5.10 1.74 1.93
N TYR A 123 5.76 1.27 0.87
CA TYR A 123 7.18 1.46 0.64
C TYR A 123 7.42 2.15 -0.70
N TYR A 124 8.32 3.14 -0.69
CA TYR A 124 8.96 3.67 -1.91
C TYR A 124 10.43 3.31 -1.87
N ILE A 125 10.85 2.45 -2.79
CA ILE A 125 12.19 1.86 -2.83
C ILE A 125 12.90 2.36 -4.10
N PRO A 126 13.87 3.28 -3.99
CA PRO A 126 14.70 3.70 -5.11
C PRO A 126 15.69 2.60 -5.48
N SER A 127 15.94 2.46 -6.77
CA SER A 127 17.06 1.68 -7.30
C SER A 127 17.94 2.59 -8.16
N GLY A 128 19.06 3.05 -7.59
CA GLY A 128 19.91 4.06 -8.21
C GLY A 128 19.22 5.43 -8.28
N LYS A 129 19.46 6.17 -9.37
CA LYS A 129 18.79 7.45 -9.63
C LYS A 129 17.32 7.18 -10.03
N THR A 130 16.39 7.75 -9.28
CA THR A 130 14.96 7.65 -9.56
C THR A 130 14.33 9.03 -9.73
N THR A 131 13.17 9.06 -10.38
CA THR A 131 12.31 10.23 -10.41
C THR A 131 10.94 9.91 -9.82
N ALA A 132 10.33 10.87 -9.13
CA ALA A 132 8.94 10.78 -8.72
C ALA A 132 8.01 10.65 -9.95
N PHE A 133 6.83 10.10 -9.72
CA PHE A 133 5.85 9.84 -10.77
C PHE A 133 5.34 11.15 -11.40
N LYS A 134 5.10 11.12 -12.71
CA LYS A 134 4.59 12.25 -13.50
C LYS A 134 3.41 11.76 -14.33
N LYS A 135 2.52 12.68 -14.76
CA LYS A 135 1.42 12.38 -15.71
C LYS A 135 1.88 12.05 -17.15
N SER A 136 3.13 11.62 -17.32
CA SER A 136 3.71 11.24 -18.62
C SER A 136 3.67 9.73 -18.82
N HIS A 137 3.74 9.28 -20.08
CA HIS A 137 3.90 7.88 -20.41
C HIS A 137 5.13 7.27 -19.71
N VAL A 138 5.00 5.99 -19.34
CA VAL A 138 6.06 5.18 -18.73
C VAL A 138 6.40 4.01 -19.67
N ALA A 139 7.60 3.45 -19.53
CA ALA A 139 8.01 2.28 -20.30
C ALA A 139 8.54 1.19 -19.37
N TYR A 140 8.30 -0.07 -19.74
CA TYR A 140 8.85 -1.21 -19.02
C TYR A 140 10.38 -1.28 -19.17
N SER A 141 11.05 -1.61 -18.07
CA SER A 141 12.48 -1.95 -18.08
C SER A 141 12.74 -3.32 -18.73
N SER A 142 13.97 -3.60 -19.14
CA SER A 142 14.39 -4.87 -19.76
C SER A 142 14.47 -6.07 -18.79
N GLY A 143 13.60 -6.14 -17.78
CA GLY A 143 13.58 -7.19 -16.77
C GLY A 143 12.36 -7.11 -15.85
N SER A 144 12.13 -8.18 -15.08
CA SER A 144 10.99 -8.33 -14.17
C SER A 144 11.45 -8.70 -12.76
N GLY A 145 10.65 -8.36 -11.75
CA GLY A 145 10.82 -8.82 -10.38
C GLY A 145 11.08 -7.71 -9.36
N ALA A 146 11.04 -8.09 -8.09
CA ALA A 146 11.07 -7.17 -6.94
C ALA A 146 12.44 -6.53 -6.65
N THR A 147 13.43 -6.66 -7.54
CA THR A 147 14.77 -6.09 -7.41
C THR A 147 14.94 -4.73 -8.11
N GLY A 148 13.82 -4.07 -8.46
CA GLY A 148 13.83 -2.78 -9.16
C GLY A 148 14.00 -2.90 -10.69
N GLY A 149 13.70 -4.06 -11.27
CA GLY A 149 13.67 -4.29 -12.72
C GLY A 149 15.04 -4.20 -13.42
N GLY A 150 15.01 -4.38 -14.74
CA GLY A 150 16.19 -4.34 -15.61
C GLY A 150 16.66 -2.92 -15.96
N ASN A 151 17.36 -2.80 -17.08
CA ASN A 151 17.77 -1.50 -17.61
C ASN A 151 16.59 -0.74 -18.19
N CYS A 152 16.60 0.58 -18.02
CA CYS A 152 15.66 1.46 -18.69
C CYS A 152 15.92 1.46 -20.22
N PRO A 153 14.86 1.49 -21.06
CA PRO A 153 15.02 1.82 -22.47
C PRO A 153 15.65 3.20 -22.64
N ALA A 154 16.41 3.40 -23.71
CA ALA A 154 17.06 4.69 -23.98
C ALA A 154 16.06 5.87 -24.08
N THR A 155 14.82 5.60 -24.48
CA THR A 155 13.73 6.60 -24.54
C THR A 155 13.20 7.02 -23.16
N HIS A 156 13.45 6.23 -22.11
CA HIS A 156 12.96 6.45 -20.75
C HIS A 156 14.08 6.17 -19.72
N PRO A 157 15.18 6.93 -19.73
CA PRO A 157 16.45 6.55 -19.08
C PRO A 157 16.46 6.68 -17.55
N VAL A 158 15.35 7.06 -16.92
CA VAL A 158 15.24 7.27 -15.48
C VAL A 158 14.19 6.33 -14.91
N LYS A 159 14.52 5.64 -13.82
CA LYS A 159 13.62 4.72 -13.12
C LYS A 159 12.61 5.49 -12.27
N LEU A 160 11.42 4.91 -12.11
CA LEU A 160 10.52 5.24 -11.02
C LEU A 160 10.93 4.44 -9.77
N PRO A 161 10.67 4.92 -8.55
CA PRO A 161 10.83 4.09 -7.37
C PRO A 161 9.86 2.92 -7.42
N GLN A 162 10.30 1.76 -6.91
CA GLN A 162 9.41 0.62 -6.74
C GLN A 162 8.46 0.90 -5.58
N ILE A 163 7.17 0.69 -5.83
CA ILE A 163 6.15 0.65 -4.78
C ILE A 163 6.03 -0.79 -4.29
N MET A 164 6.08 -0.98 -2.97
CA MET A 164 5.79 -2.26 -2.34
C MET A 164 4.73 -2.05 -1.27
N TYR A 165 3.75 -2.95 -1.22
CA TYR A 165 2.77 -3.03 -0.15
C TYR A 165 3.09 -4.19 0.76
N GLU A 166 2.99 -3.96 2.05
CA GLU A 166 3.06 -5.01 3.04
C GLU A 166 1.72 -5.10 3.75
N LEU A 167 1.12 -6.30 3.66
CA LEU A 167 -0.24 -6.59 4.09
C LEU A 167 -0.18 -7.60 5.23
N MET A 168 -0.81 -7.29 6.35
CA MET A 168 -0.94 -8.20 7.48
C MET A 168 -2.40 -8.55 7.71
N TRP A 169 -2.71 -9.84 7.74
CA TRP A 169 -4.05 -10.35 7.98
C TRP A 169 -4.13 -11.06 9.33
N ASN A 170 -5.15 -10.73 10.12
CA ASN A 170 -5.42 -11.40 11.38
C ASN A 170 -6.25 -12.67 11.14
N VAL A 171 -5.57 -13.82 11.16
CA VAL A 171 -6.20 -15.13 10.95
C VAL A 171 -6.55 -15.87 12.25
N SER A 172 -6.35 -15.24 13.41
CA SER A 172 -6.51 -15.89 14.73
C SER A 172 -7.95 -16.37 15.01
N THR A 173 -8.94 -15.82 14.32
CA THR A 173 -10.35 -16.22 14.44
C THR A 173 -10.76 -17.38 13.52
N PHE A 174 -9.83 -17.87 12.67
CA PHE A 174 -10.09 -18.91 11.67
C PHE A 174 -9.23 -20.17 11.88
N LEU A 175 -8.80 -20.44 13.11
CA LEU A 175 -7.86 -21.52 13.42
C LEU A 175 -8.49 -22.92 13.44
N ASP A 176 -9.82 -23.03 13.61
CA ASP A 176 -10.51 -24.33 13.60
C ASP A 176 -10.63 -24.88 12.18
N LYS A 177 -9.72 -25.79 11.82
CA LYS A 177 -9.69 -26.44 10.50
C LYS A 177 -10.94 -27.25 10.18
N ASN A 178 -11.74 -27.65 11.18
CA ASN A 178 -13.01 -28.36 10.93
C ASN A 178 -14.06 -27.48 10.28
N THR A 179 -13.83 -26.16 10.24
CA THR A 179 -14.73 -25.17 9.63
C THR A 179 -14.31 -24.80 8.21
N TRP A 180 -13.14 -25.26 7.74
CA TRP A 180 -12.54 -24.80 6.49
C TRP A 180 -13.21 -25.42 5.26
N ALA A 181 -13.46 -24.61 4.24
CA ALA A 181 -13.64 -25.11 2.88
C ALA A 181 -12.30 -25.65 2.30
N ALA A 182 -12.35 -26.27 1.13
CA ALA A 182 -11.14 -26.82 0.48
C ALA A 182 -10.07 -25.75 0.21
N LYS A 183 -10.50 -24.52 -0.11
CA LYS A 183 -9.65 -23.33 -0.23
C LYS A 183 -10.15 -22.28 0.79
N PRO A 184 -9.66 -22.31 2.03
CA PRO A 184 -10.22 -21.53 3.13
C PRO A 184 -9.94 -20.04 3.01
N PHE A 185 -8.91 -19.63 2.28
CA PHE A 185 -8.57 -18.21 2.09
C PHE A 185 -8.58 -17.89 0.60
N VAL A 186 -9.43 -16.94 0.23
CA VAL A 186 -9.66 -16.53 -1.15
C VAL A 186 -9.66 -15.01 -1.22
N TYR A 187 -9.13 -14.43 -2.30
CA TYR A 187 -9.33 -13.01 -2.57
C TYR A 187 -10.75 -12.76 -3.07
N SER A 188 -11.20 -11.50 -3.05
CA SER A 188 -12.47 -11.04 -3.62
C SER A 188 -12.50 -11.15 -5.16
N MET A 189 -12.40 -12.37 -5.65
CA MET A 189 -12.46 -12.77 -7.05
C MET A 189 -13.08 -14.18 -7.14
N ASN A 190 -13.87 -14.43 -8.18
CA ASN A 190 -14.55 -15.72 -8.40
C ASN A 190 -14.15 -16.37 -9.74
N LEU A 191 -12.98 -15.99 -10.27
CA LEU A 191 -12.47 -16.49 -11.56
C LEU A 191 -11.35 -17.53 -11.42
N GLY A 192 -10.85 -17.77 -10.20
CA GLY A 192 -9.65 -18.59 -9.98
C GLY A 192 -8.37 -17.92 -10.52
N GLY A 193 -7.20 -18.49 -10.23
CA GLY A 193 -5.91 -17.95 -10.66
C GLY A 193 -5.27 -16.94 -9.69
N ALA A 194 -4.29 -16.19 -10.17
CA ALA A 194 -3.63 -15.14 -9.37
C ALA A 194 -4.44 -13.85 -9.43
N ALA A 195 -4.86 -13.31 -8.27
CA ALA A 195 -5.42 -11.94 -8.21
C ALA A 195 -4.94 -11.12 -7.02
N ALA A 196 -3.83 -11.53 -6.41
CA ALA A 196 -3.08 -10.59 -5.58
C ALA A 196 -2.52 -9.51 -6.51
N HIS A 197 -3.03 -8.29 -6.36
CA HIS A 197 -2.57 -7.11 -7.07
C HIS A 197 -2.65 -5.91 -6.12
N GLY A 198 -1.96 -4.84 -6.51
CA GLY A 198 -1.98 -3.58 -5.82
C GLY A 198 -2.03 -2.45 -6.84
N ASP A 199 -2.90 -1.50 -6.59
CA ASP A 199 -3.17 -0.37 -7.45
C ASP A 199 -2.77 0.93 -6.77
N TYR A 200 -2.34 1.87 -7.60
CA TYR A 200 -1.68 3.07 -7.14
C TYR A 200 -2.04 4.27 -8.02
N VAL A 201 -2.41 5.38 -7.38
CA VAL A 201 -2.50 6.69 -8.02
C VAL A 201 -1.66 7.68 -7.22
N PHE A 202 -0.66 8.25 -7.88
CA PHE A 202 0.27 9.23 -7.30
C PHE A 202 -0.47 10.53 -6.92
N GLY A 203 -0.24 10.99 -5.69
CA GLY A 203 -0.83 12.21 -5.15
C GLY A 203 0.05 12.90 -4.11
N TRP A 204 1.37 12.73 -4.15
CA TRP A 204 2.26 13.50 -3.27
C TRP A 204 2.20 14.99 -3.58
N GLU A 205 2.18 15.82 -2.56
CA GLU A 205 2.14 17.28 -2.70
C GLU A 205 3.46 17.83 -3.25
N GLY A 206 3.38 18.63 -4.32
CA GLY A 206 4.55 19.30 -4.91
C GLY A 206 5.65 18.33 -5.33
N ASP A 207 6.89 18.61 -4.91
CA ASP A 207 8.09 17.81 -5.17
C ASP A 207 8.56 17.01 -3.94
N THR A 208 7.71 16.87 -2.92
CA THR A 208 8.05 16.26 -1.62
C THR A 208 8.58 14.84 -1.77
N LEU A 209 7.94 13.97 -2.58
CA LEU A 209 8.46 12.63 -2.83
C LEU A 209 9.84 12.68 -3.50
N GLN A 210 10.04 13.51 -4.52
CA GLN A 210 11.34 13.60 -5.21
C GLN A 210 12.44 14.01 -4.23
N LYS A 211 12.19 15.07 -3.44
CA LYS A 211 13.12 15.51 -2.39
C LYS A 211 13.36 14.40 -1.36
N ALA A 212 12.35 13.61 -1.02
CA ALA A 212 12.50 12.51 -0.07
C ALA A 212 13.48 11.44 -0.56
N MET A 213 13.37 11.07 -1.84
CA MET A 213 14.26 10.10 -2.47
C MET A 213 15.68 10.68 -2.59
N ASP A 214 15.81 11.95 -2.99
CA ASP A 214 17.10 12.62 -3.15
C ASP A 214 17.84 12.80 -1.82
N ASN A 215 17.09 13.05 -0.74
CA ASN A 215 17.62 13.25 0.62
C ASN A 215 17.64 11.96 1.47
N ARG A 216 17.31 10.80 0.89
CA ARG A 216 17.32 9.50 1.57
C ARG A 216 16.49 9.47 2.86
N CYS A 217 15.36 10.18 2.85
CA CYS A 217 14.39 10.11 3.94
C CYS A 217 13.92 8.65 4.12
N ASN A 218 13.78 8.19 5.36
CA ASN A 218 13.44 6.80 5.65
C ASN A 218 12.63 6.63 6.94
N LEU A 219 12.06 5.42 7.11
CA LEU A 219 11.57 4.89 8.40
C LEU A 219 10.49 5.72 9.14
N ASN A 220 9.47 6.20 8.44
CA ASN A 220 8.29 6.85 9.02
C ASN A 220 8.60 7.95 10.06
N ASN A 221 9.47 8.90 9.70
CA ASN A 221 9.84 10.06 10.51
C ASN A 221 9.75 11.35 9.69
N ASP A 222 9.64 12.48 10.37
CA ASP A 222 9.76 13.80 9.74
C ASP A 222 11.05 13.87 8.92
N CYS A 223 10.97 14.52 7.76
CA CYS A 223 12.11 14.77 6.92
C CYS A 223 12.08 16.22 6.43
N ALA A 224 12.66 17.12 7.23
CA ALA A 224 12.69 18.56 6.93
C ALA A 224 13.33 18.88 5.57
N ALA A 225 14.35 18.12 5.16
CA ALA A 225 15.00 18.28 3.85
C ALA A 225 14.06 18.03 2.66
N ALA A 226 12.97 17.27 2.88
CA ALA A 226 11.94 17.00 1.89
C ALA A 226 10.62 17.72 2.15
N GLY A 227 10.51 18.46 3.27
CA GLY A 227 9.26 19.08 3.71
C GLY A 227 8.17 18.07 4.07
N ILE A 228 8.55 16.85 4.47
CA ILE A 228 7.59 15.79 4.84
C ILE A 228 7.43 15.75 6.35
N HIS A 229 6.18 15.71 6.79
CA HIS A 229 5.80 15.69 8.20
C HIS A 229 4.96 14.45 8.52
N LYS A 230 5.36 13.76 9.57
CA LYS A 230 4.66 12.65 10.17
C LYS A 230 3.50 13.16 11.02
N GLN A 231 2.36 12.54 10.85
CA GLN A 231 1.16 12.76 11.64
C GLN A 231 1.12 11.77 12.82
N GLN A 232 0.44 12.17 13.90
CA GLN A 232 0.15 11.25 15.01
C GLN A 232 -0.81 10.15 14.55
N PRO A 233 -0.72 8.92 15.10
CA PRO A 233 -1.62 7.80 14.80
C PRO A 233 -3.09 8.17 14.79
N GLU A 234 -3.54 8.92 15.79
CA GLU A 234 -4.95 9.30 15.96
C GLU A 234 -5.46 10.13 14.77
N VAL A 235 -4.59 10.91 14.13
CA VAL A 235 -4.96 11.77 12.99
C VAL A 235 -5.19 10.94 11.73
N TYR A 236 -4.22 10.11 11.33
CA TYR A 236 -4.37 9.31 10.11
C TYR A 236 -5.32 8.13 10.30
N ASN A 237 -5.48 7.61 11.53
CA ASN A 237 -6.51 6.63 11.88
C ASN A 237 -7.94 7.19 11.81
N ALA A 238 -8.11 8.51 12.00
CA ALA A 238 -9.41 9.16 11.90
C ALA A 238 -9.82 9.50 10.45
N CYS A 239 -8.87 9.51 9.51
CA CYS A 239 -9.16 9.78 8.11
C CYS A 239 -9.88 8.59 7.47
N THR A 240 -11.19 8.69 7.35
CA THR A 240 -12.06 7.65 6.81
C THR A 240 -12.94 8.21 5.70
N LYS A 241 -13.47 7.32 4.86
CA LYS A 241 -14.46 7.65 3.84
C LYS A 241 -15.64 6.67 3.93
N LYS A 242 -16.84 7.18 3.67
CA LYS A 242 -18.01 6.30 3.46
C LYS A 242 -17.86 5.55 2.15
N GLN A 243 -18.41 4.34 2.10
CA GLN A 243 -18.52 3.59 0.85
C GLN A 243 -19.28 4.40 -0.20
N GLN A 244 -18.76 4.35 -1.42
CA GLN A 244 -19.38 4.85 -2.63
C GLN A 244 -20.27 3.78 -3.27
N ALA A 245 -20.02 2.50 -3.02
CA ALA A 245 -20.92 1.38 -3.36
C ALA A 245 -21.40 0.71 -2.05
N PRO A 246 -22.44 1.25 -1.37
CA PRO A 246 -22.82 0.79 -0.04
C PRO A 246 -23.28 -0.67 -0.04
N GLU A 247 -22.66 -1.49 0.81
CA GLU A 247 -23.02 -2.89 1.01
C GLU A 247 -22.38 -3.50 2.27
N PRO A 248 -22.86 -4.66 2.75
CA PRO A 248 -22.17 -5.42 3.77
C PRO A 248 -20.82 -5.96 3.28
N VAL A 249 -19.73 -5.42 3.82
CA VAL A 249 -18.35 -5.91 3.60
C VAL A 249 -17.77 -6.61 4.83
N ASP A 250 -18.55 -6.63 5.90
CA ASP A 250 -18.24 -7.22 7.20
C ASP A 250 -19.34 -8.18 7.63
N GLY A 251 -19.02 -9.02 8.61
CA GLY A 251 -19.90 -10.12 9.03
C GLY A 251 -19.72 -11.37 8.18
N TRP A 252 -20.66 -12.31 8.32
CA TRP A 252 -20.74 -13.48 7.47
C TRP A 252 -21.58 -13.15 6.23
N LEU A 253 -21.03 -13.36 5.05
CA LEU A 253 -21.66 -13.13 3.75
C LEU A 253 -22.11 -14.46 3.14
N GLN A 254 -23.25 -14.45 2.44
CA GLN A 254 -23.76 -15.63 1.72
C GLN A 254 -22.94 -15.97 0.47
N GLY A 255 -22.24 -14.97 -0.10
CA GLY A 255 -21.42 -15.10 -1.29
C GLY A 255 -20.41 -13.97 -1.39
N LEU A 256 -19.38 -14.15 -2.24
CA LEU A 256 -18.41 -13.09 -2.51
C LEU A 256 -19.07 -11.96 -3.33
N PRO A 257 -18.73 -10.69 -3.04
CA PRO A 257 -19.21 -9.54 -3.81
C PRO A 257 -18.54 -9.50 -5.19
N MET A 258 -19.18 -10.14 -6.18
CA MET A 258 -18.66 -10.38 -7.54
C MET A 258 -19.60 -9.79 -8.61
N GLY A 259 -19.87 -8.49 -8.52
CA GLY A 259 -20.85 -7.80 -9.38
C GLY A 259 -22.28 -7.78 -8.83
N GLU A 260 -22.69 -8.77 -8.03
CA GLU A 260 -23.95 -8.72 -7.26
C GLU A 260 -23.75 -8.13 -5.86
N MET A 261 -24.75 -7.44 -5.29
CA MET A 261 -24.67 -6.90 -3.92
C MET A 261 -24.48 -8.01 -2.87
N ALA A 262 -23.55 -7.82 -1.93
CA ALA A 262 -23.37 -8.76 -0.83
C ALA A 262 -24.61 -8.86 0.06
N ARG A 263 -24.84 -10.06 0.61
CA ARG A 263 -25.92 -10.36 1.54
C ARG A 263 -25.36 -11.03 2.78
N LEU A 264 -25.87 -10.65 3.95
CA LEU A 264 -25.51 -11.30 5.21
C LEU A 264 -26.09 -12.72 5.27
N ALA A 265 -25.30 -13.65 5.80
CA ALA A 265 -25.66 -15.05 6.01
C ALA A 265 -26.36 -15.28 7.35
#